data_AF-A0A382P320-F1
#
_entry.id   AF-A0A382P320-F1
#
_cell.length_a   1.000
_cell.length_b   1.000
_cell.length_c   1.000
_cell.angle_alpha   90.00
_cell.angle_beta   90.00
_cell.angle_gamma   90.00
#
_symmetry.space_group_name_H-M   'P 1'
#
loop_
_entity.id
_entity.type
_entity.pdbx_description
1 polymer ?
#
loop_
_entity_poly.entity_id
_entity_poly.type
_entity_poly.pdbx_seq_one_letter_code
_entity_poly.pdbx_strand_id
1 'polypeptide(L)'
;MGICARNAERLDTVADALRAEYTVPVHAAPVDVTDPTAVCNFADDVEAALGPVALVVNNAAVFGPVGRITDIDLSDWHRALTIGACGTANVTAAFWEQLRSTSYGRIINLSGGGLGGPNPLLGSSSYAATKAAIALFTEVLAPEAAEIGATVNVVAPGALPTGFMNEAVAAGPEAAGTMLYEA
;
A
#
# COMPACT_ATOMS: atom_id res chain seq x y z
N MET A 1 15.31 4.69 8.25
CA MET A 1 14.02 4.60 7.55
C MET A 1 14.25 4.01 6.16
N GLY A 2 13.58 2.90 5.85
CA GLY A 2 13.55 2.33 4.49
C GLY A 2 12.35 2.87 3.72
N ILE A 3 12.55 3.40 2.52
CA ILE A 3 11.46 3.80 1.61
C ILE A 3 11.68 3.22 0.22
N CYS A 4 10.59 2.81 -0.43
CA CYS A 4 10.66 2.35 -1.80
C CYS A 4 9.45 2.82 -2.62
N ALA A 5 9.67 3.01 -3.92
CA ALA A 5 8.67 3.35 -4.91
C ALA A 5 9.25 3.06 -6.32
N ARG A 6 8.42 3.05 -7.36
CA ARG A 6 8.91 2.74 -8.73
C ARG A 6 9.65 3.90 -9.41
N ASN A 7 9.35 5.15 -9.05
CA ASN A 7 9.96 6.33 -9.68
C ASN A 7 11.18 6.78 -8.86
N ALA A 8 12.38 6.51 -9.38
CA ALA A 8 13.64 6.81 -8.72
C ALA A 8 13.83 8.31 -8.42
N GLU A 9 13.55 9.18 -9.40
CA GLU A 9 13.76 10.63 -9.26
C GLU A 9 12.91 11.24 -8.12
N ARG A 10 11.63 10.88 -8.07
CA ARG A 10 10.74 11.33 -6.98
C ARG A 10 11.14 10.72 -5.64
N LEU A 11 11.62 9.48 -5.65
CA LEU A 11 12.08 8.80 -4.44
C LEU A 11 13.34 9.48 -3.87
N ASP A 12 14.31 9.81 -4.72
CA ASP A 12 15.54 10.50 -4.34
C ASP A 12 15.23 11.88 -3.76
N THR A 13 14.32 12.62 -4.39
CA THR A 13 13.84 13.92 -3.89
C THR A 13 13.27 13.81 -2.47
N VAL A 14 12.46 12.78 -2.19
CA VAL A 14 11.89 12.56 -0.86
C VAL A 14 12.95 12.10 0.13
N ALA A 15 13.87 11.22 -0.28
CA ALA A 15 14.94 10.73 0.57
C ALA A 15 15.86 11.88 1.03
N ASP A 16 16.20 12.79 0.13
CA ASP A 16 17.04 13.95 0.44
C ASP A 16 16.34 14.95 1.35
N ALA A 17 15.04 15.19 1.14
CA ALA A 17 14.24 16.00 2.05
C ALA A 17 14.20 15.40 3.46
N LEU A 18 13.98 14.07 3.58
CA LEU A 18 13.96 13.38 4.88
C LEU A 18 15.32 13.44 5.59
N ARG A 19 16.42 13.27 4.86
CA ARG A 19 17.78 13.38 5.41
C ARG A 19 18.06 14.80 5.92
N ALA A 20 17.63 15.82 5.17
CA ALA A 20 17.84 17.21 5.51
C ALA A 20 17.02 17.65 6.73
N GLU A 21 15.77 17.21 6.85
CA GLU A 21 14.86 17.66 7.91
C GLU A 21 15.04 16.89 9.23
N TYR A 22 15.18 15.57 9.18
CA TYR A 22 15.07 14.72 10.38
C TYR A 22 16.40 14.16 10.90
N THR A 23 17.51 14.33 10.18
CA THR A 23 18.83 13.78 10.57
C THR A 23 18.78 12.27 10.90
N VAL A 24 17.98 11.51 10.14
CA VAL A 24 17.87 10.05 10.29
C VAL A 24 18.55 9.32 9.11
N PRO A 25 19.10 8.12 9.32
CA PRO A 25 19.55 7.28 8.21
C PRO A 25 18.36 6.92 7.31
N VAL A 26 18.50 7.12 6.00
CA VAL A 26 17.49 6.79 4.99
C VAL A 26 18.07 5.86 3.94
N HIS A 27 17.51 4.66 3.85
CA HIS A 27 17.74 3.73 2.74
C HIS A 27 16.57 3.87 1.77
N ALA A 28 16.87 4.20 0.51
CA ALA A 28 15.86 4.41 -0.52
C ALA A 28 16.25 3.61 -1.77
N ALA A 29 15.32 2.81 -2.29
CA ALA A 29 15.57 2.02 -3.49
C ALA A 29 14.31 1.98 -4.39
N PRO A 30 14.48 2.03 -5.72
CA PRO A 30 13.38 1.78 -6.63
C PRO A 30 12.93 0.32 -6.55
N VAL A 31 11.67 0.07 -6.14
CA VAL A 31 11.12 -1.28 -5.99
C VAL A 31 9.70 -1.32 -6.55
N ASP A 32 9.40 -2.37 -7.31
CA ASP A 32 8.03 -2.75 -7.62
C ASP A 32 7.57 -3.83 -6.63
N VAL A 33 6.57 -3.50 -5.81
CA VAL A 33 6.06 -4.41 -4.77
C VAL A 33 5.41 -5.67 -5.35
N THR A 34 5.09 -5.69 -6.65
CA THR A 34 4.58 -6.89 -7.32
C THR A 34 5.66 -7.94 -7.59
N ASP A 35 6.94 -7.57 -7.54
CA ASP A 35 8.07 -8.48 -7.71
C ASP A 35 8.57 -8.97 -6.33
N PRO A 36 8.26 -10.22 -5.93
CA PRO A 36 8.66 -10.73 -4.62
C PRO A 36 10.19 -10.80 -4.45
N THR A 37 10.95 -11.02 -5.53
CA THR A 37 12.41 -11.05 -5.46
C THR A 37 12.98 -9.66 -5.21
N ALA A 38 12.47 -8.65 -5.91
CA ALA A 38 12.88 -7.26 -5.67
C ALA A 38 12.56 -6.80 -4.25
N VAL A 39 11.40 -7.21 -3.71
CA VAL A 39 11.00 -6.89 -2.34
C VAL A 39 11.87 -7.58 -1.30
N CYS A 40 12.22 -8.86 -1.49
CA CYS A 40 13.17 -9.55 -0.59
C CYS A 40 14.53 -8.87 -0.58
N ASN A 41 15.09 -8.57 -1.77
CA ASN A 41 16.38 -7.87 -1.87
C ASN A 41 16.34 -6.51 -1.14
N PHE A 42 15.23 -5.77 -1.28
CA PHE A 42 15.06 -4.52 -0.55
C PHE A 42 15.01 -4.71 0.97
N ALA A 43 14.36 -5.76 1.45
CA ALA A 43 14.31 -6.06 2.88
C ALA A 43 15.73 -6.36 3.42
N ASP A 44 16.50 -7.16 2.69
CA ASP A 44 17.90 -7.50 3.03
C ASP A 44 18.78 -6.24 3.02
N ASP A 45 18.66 -5.39 2.00
CA ASP A 45 19.41 -4.14 1.88
C ASP A 45 19.06 -3.15 3.01
N VAL A 46 17.78 -3.08 3.40
CA VAL A 46 17.32 -2.28 4.54
C VAL A 46 17.92 -2.79 5.84
N GLU A 47 17.92 -4.11 6.09
CA GLU A 47 18.49 -4.68 7.30
C GLU A 47 20.00 -4.46 7.36
N ALA A 48 20.71 -4.64 6.25
CA ALA A 48 22.15 -4.40 6.17
C ALA A 48 22.51 -2.92 6.45
N ALA A 49 21.69 -1.99 5.95
CA ALA A 49 21.96 -0.56 6.09
C ALA A 49 21.47 0.04 7.43
N LEU A 50 20.38 -0.48 7.99
CA LEU A 50 19.64 0.16 9.09
C LEU A 50 19.44 -0.73 10.32
N GLY A 51 19.74 -2.04 10.21
CA GLY A 51 19.35 -3.05 11.17
C GLY A 51 17.91 -3.56 10.97
N PRO A 52 17.48 -4.57 11.75
CA PRO A 52 16.16 -5.17 11.61
C PRO A 52 15.06 -4.15 11.89
N VAL A 53 14.01 -4.14 11.06
CA VAL A 53 12.90 -3.21 11.23
C VAL A 53 11.89 -3.71 12.27
N ALA A 54 11.40 -2.77 13.09
CA ALA A 54 10.29 -3.02 14.01
C ALA A 54 8.92 -2.57 13.46
N LEU A 55 8.90 -1.84 12.33
CA LEU A 55 7.68 -1.28 11.75
C LEU A 55 7.71 -1.42 10.22
N VAL A 56 6.63 -1.97 9.67
CA VAL A 56 6.35 -2.03 8.23
C VAL A 56 5.05 -1.28 7.94
N VAL A 57 5.07 -0.42 6.92
CA VAL A 57 3.87 0.30 6.46
C VAL A 57 3.60 -0.04 5.00
N ASN A 58 2.58 -0.85 4.76
CA ASN A 58 2.13 -1.23 3.42
C ASN A 58 1.20 -0.17 2.85
N ASN A 59 1.78 0.80 2.15
CA ASN A 59 1.07 1.94 1.55
C ASN A 59 0.88 1.83 0.03
N ALA A 60 1.73 1.07 -0.68
CA ALA A 60 1.72 1.01 -2.14
C ALA A 60 0.38 0.51 -2.69
N ALA A 61 -0.24 1.31 -3.55
CA ALA A 61 -1.49 0.98 -4.22
C ALA A 61 -1.65 1.85 -5.47
N VAL A 62 -2.62 1.51 -6.31
CA VAL A 62 -3.18 2.37 -7.36
C VAL A 62 -4.70 2.42 -7.20
N PHE A 63 -5.34 3.44 -7.76
CA PHE A 63 -6.80 3.47 -7.83
C PHE A 63 -7.29 2.43 -8.83
N GLY A 64 -6.68 2.39 -10.02
CA GLY A 64 -7.03 1.44 -11.06
C GLY A 64 -8.12 1.99 -11.98
N PRO A 65 -8.62 1.17 -12.91
CA PRO A 65 -9.56 1.66 -13.92
C PRO A 65 -10.89 2.07 -13.27
N VAL A 66 -11.44 3.20 -13.74
CA VAL A 66 -12.71 3.74 -13.25
C VAL A 66 -13.77 3.62 -14.33
N GLY A 67 -14.82 2.84 -14.07
CA GLY A 67 -15.92 2.62 -14.99
C GLY A 67 -16.66 1.31 -14.74
N ARG A 68 -17.67 1.03 -15.57
CA ARG A 68 -18.41 -0.23 -15.49
C ARG A 68 -17.51 -1.40 -15.87
N ILE A 69 -17.78 -2.58 -15.33
CA ILE A 69 -17.00 -3.79 -15.60
C ILE A 69 -16.94 -4.15 -17.10
N THR A 70 -17.94 -3.73 -17.87
CA THR A 70 -18.01 -3.93 -19.33
C THR A 70 -17.15 -2.96 -20.13
N ASP A 71 -16.73 -1.86 -19.51
CA ASP A 71 -16.16 -0.70 -20.20
C ASP A 71 -14.67 -0.47 -19.81
N ILE A 72 -14.19 -1.19 -18.80
CA ILE A 72 -12.80 -1.12 -18.33
C ILE A 72 -11.92 -2.23 -18.93
N ASP A 73 -10.61 -1.97 -19.03
CA ASP A 73 -9.64 -3.01 -19.33
C ASP A 73 -9.41 -3.90 -18.09
N LEU A 74 -9.72 -5.19 -18.23
CA LEU A 74 -9.53 -6.17 -17.15
C LEU A 74 -8.07 -6.38 -16.79
N SER A 75 -7.12 -6.11 -17.68
CA SER A 75 -5.69 -6.18 -17.36
C SER A 75 -5.30 -5.11 -16.34
N ASP A 76 -5.82 -3.89 -16.47
CA ASP A 76 -5.65 -2.82 -15.50
C ASP A 76 -6.38 -3.09 -14.18
N TRP A 77 -7.54 -3.76 -14.26
CA TRP A 77 -8.26 -4.24 -13.09
C TRP A 77 -7.42 -5.25 -12.29
N HIS A 78 -6.87 -6.28 -12.96
CA HIS A 78 -5.99 -7.27 -12.33
C HIS A 78 -4.73 -6.62 -11.76
N ARG A 79 -4.12 -5.70 -12.51
CA ARG A 79 -2.92 -4.98 -12.09
C ARG A 79 -3.14 -4.22 -10.78
N ALA A 80 -4.30 -3.60 -10.58
CA ALA A 80 -4.63 -2.92 -9.33
C ALA A 80 -4.64 -3.89 -8.13
N LEU A 81 -5.23 -5.08 -8.28
CA LEU A 81 -5.21 -6.12 -7.26
C LEU A 81 -3.80 -6.65 -7.01
N THR A 82 -3.02 -6.90 -8.07
CA THR A 82 -1.64 -7.37 -7.94
C THR A 82 -0.79 -6.35 -7.16
N ILE A 83 -0.90 -5.06 -7.49
CA ILE A 83 -0.15 -4.01 -6.80
C ILE A 83 -0.57 -3.90 -5.33
N GLY A 84 -1.86 -3.73 -5.06
CA GLY A 84 -2.31 -3.43 -3.69
C GLY A 84 -2.39 -4.66 -2.80
N ALA A 85 -2.99 -5.76 -3.26
CA ALA A 85 -3.19 -6.95 -2.44
C ALA A 85 -1.96 -7.85 -2.43
N CYS A 86 -1.50 -8.31 -3.61
CA CYS A 86 -0.33 -9.19 -3.68
C CYS A 86 0.94 -8.46 -3.23
N GLY A 87 1.11 -7.18 -3.58
CA GLY A 87 2.23 -6.37 -3.09
C GLY A 87 2.27 -6.23 -1.57
N THR A 88 1.12 -6.02 -0.92
CA THR A 88 1.03 -6.00 0.56
C THR A 88 1.48 -7.33 1.16
N ALA A 89 1.06 -8.45 0.58
CA ALA A 89 1.48 -9.78 1.04
C ALA A 89 2.99 -10.00 0.84
N ASN A 90 3.54 -9.64 -0.33
CA ASN A 90 4.97 -9.75 -0.64
C ASN A 90 5.84 -8.99 0.38
N VAL A 91 5.51 -7.72 0.63
CA VAL A 91 6.26 -6.88 1.59
C VAL A 91 6.13 -7.43 3.00
N THR A 92 4.93 -7.83 3.41
CA THR A 92 4.71 -8.40 4.74
C THR A 92 5.53 -9.67 4.96
N ALA A 93 5.57 -10.56 3.96
CA ALA A 93 6.35 -11.79 4.03
C ALA A 93 7.87 -11.52 4.06
N ALA A 94 8.37 -10.60 3.22
CA ALA A 94 9.80 -10.29 3.14
C ALA A 94 10.37 -9.72 4.44
N PHE A 95 9.57 -8.91 5.16
CA PHE A 95 10.00 -8.31 6.44
C PHE A 95 9.64 -9.14 7.68
N TRP A 96 9.01 -10.31 7.51
CA TRP A 96 8.49 -11.11 8.63
C TRP A 96 9.58 -11.51 9.63
N GLU A 97 10.72 -11.97 9.12
CA GLU A 97 11.83 -12.42 9.96
C GLU A 97 12.45 -11.26 10.75
N GLN A 98 12.61 -10.09 10.11
CA GLN A 98 13.08 -8.88 10.79
C GLN A 98 12.13 -8.49 11.91
N LEU A 99 10.81 -8.45 11.65
CA LEU A 99 9.79 -8.15 12.66
C LEU A 99 9.87 -9.11 13.85
N ARG A 100 9.99 -10.42 13.58
CA ARG A 100 10.13 -11.48 14.59
C ARG A 100 11.39 -11.33 15.44
N SER A 101 12.46 -10.78 14.88
CA SER A 101 13.71 -10.54 15.63
C SER A 101 13.59 -9.37 16.62
N THR A 102 12.55 -8.53 16.50
CA THR A 102 12.31 -7.39 17.39
C THR A 102 11.29 -7.71 18.49
N SER A 103 11.38 -7.01 19.62
CA SER A 103 10.40 -7.15 20.72
C SER A 103 9.12 -6.31 20.53
N TYR A 104 9.00 -5.58 19.40
CA TYR A 104 7.94 -4.61 19.16
C TYR A 104 7.55 -4.56 17.67
N GLY A 105 7.36 -5.71 17.01
CA GLY A 105 6.98 -5.75 15.59
C GLY A 105 5.62 -5.09 15.31
N ARG A 106 5.52 -4.23 14.30
CA ARG A 106 4.29 -3.53 13.91
C ARG A 106 4.11 -3.54 12.41
N ILE A 107 2.94 -3.93 11.94
CA ILE A 107 2.54 -3.87 10.54
C ILE A 107 1.32 -2.96 10.43
N ILE A 108 1.39 -1.96 9.56
CA ILE A 108 0.28 -1.06 9.26
C ILE A 108 -0.06 -1.21 7.78
N ASN A 109 -1.29 -1.65 7.51
CA ASN A 109 -1.82 -1.77 6.16
C ASN A 109 -2.78 -0.62 5.87
N LEU A 110 -2.67 -0.05 4.67
CA LEU A 110 -3.57 1.02 4.24
C LEU A 110 -4.73 0.41 3.43
N SER A 111 -5.83 0.10 4.11
CA SER A 111 -7.12 0.01 3.41
C SER A 111 -7.60 1.42 3.07
N GLY A 112 -8.56 1.56 2.18
CA GLY A 112 -9.11 2.86 1.82
C GLY A 112 -10.59 2.94 2.18
N GLY A 113 -11.20 4.10 1.98
CA GLY A 113 -12.66 4.25 2.06
C GLY A 113 -13.42 3.32 1.11
N GLY A 114 -14.68 3.02 1.45
CA GLY A 114 -15.59 2.20 0.64
C GLY A 114 -15.85 0.79 1.20
N LEU A 115 -15.07 0.34 2.19
CA LEU A 115 -15.35 -0.92 2.89
C LEU A 115 -16.45 -0.73 3.94
N GLY A 116 -17.57 -1.43 3.81
CA GLY A 116 -18.66 -1.42 4.80
C GLY A 116 -19.42 -0.09 4.94
N GLY A 117 -19.16 0.89 4.07
CA GLY A 117 -19.89 2.16 4.04
C GLY A 117 -21.28 2.02 3.40
N PRO A 118 -22.22 2.96 3.68
CA PRO A 118 -23.58 2.91 3.13
C PRO A 118 -23.64 3.12 1.61
N ASN A 119 -22.61 3.73 1.03
CA ASN A 119 -22.57 4.14 -0.37
C ASN A 119 -21.48 3.37 -1.13
N PRO A 120 -21.84 2.52 -2.11
CA PRO A 120 -20.88 1.84 -2.97
C PRO A 120 -20.06 2.83 -3.80
N LEU A 121 -18.75 2.57 -3.96
CA LEU A 121 -17.89 3.32 -4.88
C LEU A 121 -18.14 2.87 -6.32
N LEU A 122 -19.12 3.51 -6.98
CA LEU A 122 -19.48 3.21 -8.36
C LEU A 122 -18.24 3.32 -9.27
N GLY A 123 -18.12 2.35 -10.19
CA GLY A 123 -17.04 2.30 -11.17
C GLY A 123 -15.64 1.98 -10.61
N SER A 124 -15.48 1.82 -9.30
CA SER A 124 -14.18 1.65 -8.65
C SER A 124 -13.99 0.23 -8.10
N SER A 125 -14.41 -0.78 -8.87
CA SER A 125 -14.51 -2.16 -8.38
C SER A 125 -13.15 -2.79 -8.06
N SER A 126 -12.11 -2.51 -8.85
CA SER A 126 -10.73 -2.94 -8.60
C SER A 126 -10.19 -2.37 -7.29
N TYR A 127 -10.37 -1.06 -7.09
CA TYR A 127 -10.00 -0.36 -5.87
C TYR A 127 -10.69 -0.97 -4.65
N ALA A 128 -12.03 -1.07 -4.70
CA ALA A 128 -12.82 -1.61 -3.60
C ALA A 128 -12.42 -3.06 -3.27
N ALA A 129 -12.24 -3.92 -4.29
CA ALA A 129 -11.79 -5.29 -4.12
C ALA A 129 -10.39 -5.37 -3.48
N THR A 130 -9.47 -4.51 -3.93
CA THR A 130 -8.11 -4.42 -3.37
C THR A 130 -8.13 -4.03 -1.90
N LYS A 131 -8.92 -2.99 -1.53
CA LYS A 131 -9.02 -2.52 -0.15
C LYS A 131 -9.73 -3.53 0.76
N ALA A 132 -10.70 -4.28 0.23
CA ALA A 132 -11.33 -5.40 0.93
C ALA A 132 -10.35 -6.54 1.20
N ALA A 133 -9.56 -6.92 0.19
CA ALA A 133 -8.54 -7.95 0.33
C ALA A 133 -7.51 -7.57 1.41
N ILE A 134 -7.04 -6.32 1.43
CA ILE A 134 -6.09 -5.83 2.45
C ILE A 134 -6.71 -5.89 3.86
N ALA A 135 -7.97 -5.48 4.03
CA ALA A 135 -8.62 -5.50 5.33
C ALA A 135 -8.78 -6.92 5.87
N LEU A 136 -9.30 -7.85 5.05
CA LEU A 136 -9.46 -9.24 5.47
C LEU A 136 -8.10 -9.94 5.66
N PHE A 137 -7.11 -9.65 4.80
CA PHE A 137 -5.74 -10.13 5.00
C PHE A 137 -5.18 -9.70 6.35
N THR A 138 -5.41 -8.43 6.74
CA THR A 138 -4.99 -7.90 8.05
C THR A 138 -5.66 -8.65 9.20
N GLU A 139 -6.97 -8.88 9.11
CA GLU A 139 -7.74 -9.62 10.13
C GLU A 139 -7.23 -11.06 10.31
N VAL A 140 -7.01 -11.76 9.19
CA VAL A 140 -6.54 -13.14 9.19
C VAL A 140 -5.08 -13.26 9.63
N LEU A 141 -4.24 -12.28 9.31
CA LEU A 141 -2.82 -12.28 9.69
C LEU A 141 -2.60 -11.91 11.17
N ALA A 142 -3.57 -11.28 11.84
CA ALA A 142 -3.40 -10.81 13.22
C ALA A 142 -2.99 -11.90 14.23
N PRO A 143 -3.58 -13.10 14.22
CA PRO A 143 -3.13 -14.21 15.06
C PRO A 143 -1.69 -14.66 14.74
N GLU A 144 -1.32 -14.77 13.46
CA GLU A 144 0.04 -15.14 13.04
C GLU A 144 1.07 -14.11 13.51
N ALA A 145 0.74 -12.81 13.40
CA ALA A 145 1.60 -11.74 13.88
C ALA A 145 1.79 -11.81 15.41
N ALA A 146 0.75 -12.22 16.14
CA ALA A 146 0.84 -12.36 17.60
C ALA A 146 1.81 -13.47 18.03
N GLU A 147 1.95 -14.55 17.24
CA GLU A 147 2.91 -15.66 17.51
C GLU A 147 4.37 -15.18 17.51
N ILE A 148 4.67 -14.15 16.72
CA ILE A 148 6.01 -13.53 16.66
C ILE A 148 6.14 -12.27 17.54
N GLY A 149 5.16 -11.99 18.41
CA GLY A 149 5.16 -10.81 19.28
C GLY A 149 4.90 -9.48 18.56
N ALA A 150 4.37 -9.53 17.33
CA ALA A 150 4.02 -8.38 16.53
C ALA A 150 2.52 -8.05 16.60
N THR A 151 2.13 -6.89 16.07
CA THR A 151 0.73 -6.57 15.77
C THR A 151 0.59 -6.15 14.31
N VAL A 152 -0.56 -6.44 13.71
CA VAL A 152 -0.94 -5.94 12.39
C VAL A 152 -2.29 -5.26 12.48
N ASN A 153 -2.37 -4.05 11.92
CA ASN A 153 -3.58 -3.24 11.93
C ASN A 153 -3.81 -2.62 10.57
N VAL A 154 -5.07 -2.28 10.30
CA VAL A 154 -5.48 -1.65 9.06
C VAL A 154 -6.02 -0.25 9.36
N VAL A 155 -5.60 0.73 8.58
CA VAL A 155 -6.13 2.08 8.60
C VAL A 155 -6.91 2.30 7.31
N ALA A 156 -8.11 2.86 7.41
CA ALA A 156 -8.98 3.18 6.29
C ALA A 156 -9.18 4.70 6.17
N PRO A 157 -8.26 5.44 5.53
CA PRO A 157 -8.46 6.86 5.31
C PRO A 157 -9.66 7.11 4.39
N GLY A 158 -10.35 8.22 4.65
CA GLY A 158 -11.33 8.77 3.71
C GLY A 158 -10.65 9.32 2.45
N ALA A 159 -11.42 10.03 1.61
CA ALA A 159 -10.85 10.73 0.47
C ALA A 159 -9.80 11.76 0.94
N LEU A 160 -8.59 11.67 0.37
CA LEU A 160 -7.48 12.59 0.66
C LEU A 160 -7.07 13.30 -0.64
N PRO A 161 -6.81 14.63 -0.58
CA PRO A 161 -6.44 15.42 -1.76
C PRO A 161 -5.00 15.12 -2.19
N THR A 162 -4.81 13.98 -2.84
CA THR A 162 -3.52 13.53 -3.37
C THR A 162 -3.68 13.09 -4.82
N GLY A 163 -2.56 12.99 -5.54
CA GLY A 163 -2.55 12.51 -6.92
C GLY A 163 -3.13 11.09 -7.10
N PHE A 164 -3.34 10.36 -6.01
CA PHE A 164 -3.99 9.04 -5.99
C PHE A 164 -5.45 9.09 -6.50
N MET A 165 -6.14 10.22 -6.32
CA MET A 165 -7.54 10.38 -6.74
C MET A 165 -7.68 10.88 -8.18
N ASN A 166 -6.58 11.21 -8.87
CA ASN A 166 -6.61 11.85 -10.17
C ASN A 166 -7.36 11.02 -11.24
N GLU A 167 -7.22 9.69 -11.21
CA GLU A 167 -7.91 8.80 -12.14
C GLU A 167 -9.43 8.91 -11.99
N ALA A 168 -9.93 8.91 -10.76
CA ALA A 168 -11.35 9.02 -10.47
C ALA A 168 -11.92 10.42 -10.75
N VAL A 169 -11.14 11.47 -10.47
CA VAL A 169 -11.50 12.87 -10.79
C VAL A 169 -11.53 13.09 -12.30
N ALA A 170 -10.61 12.50 -13.06
CA ALA A 170 -10.56 12.61 -14.51
C ALA A 170 -11.71 11.84 -15.19
N ALA A 171 -12.18 10.74 -14.60
CA ALA A 171 -13.24 9.91 -15.16
C ALA A 171 -14.64 10.55 -15.13
N GLY A 172 -14.84 11.59 -14.31
CA GLY A 172 -16.13 12.29 -14.19
C GLY A 172 -17.18 11.54 -13.35
N PRO A 173 -18.28 12.22 -12.98
CA PRO A 173 -19.29 11.68 -12.06
C PRO A 173 -20.11 10.53 -12.66
N GLU A 174 -20.24 10.44 -13.98
CA GLU A 174 -20.94 9.33 -14.63
C GLU A 174 -20.22 7.99 -14.45
N ALA A 175 -18.87 8.01 -14.46
CA ALA A 175 -18.05 6.81 -14.33
C ALA A 175 -17.66 6.52 -12.86
N ALA A 176 -17.31 7.55 -12.10
CA ALA A 176 -16.82 7.43 -10.72
C ALA A 176 -17.91 7.57 -9.64
N GLY A 177 -19.14 7.89 -10.03
CA GLY A 177 -20.21 8.30 -9.11
C GLY A 177 -20.02 9.73 -8.61
N THR A 178 -21.04 10.27 -7.97
CA THR A 178 -21.05 11.69 -7.51
C THR A 178 -20.36 11.91 -6.16
N MET A 179 -20.14 10.84 -5.39
CA MET A 179 -19.56 10.89 -4.03
C MET A 179 -18.20 11.62 -3.96
N LEU A 180 -17.41 11.58 -5.03
CA LEU A 180 -16.10 12.25 -5.09
C LEU A 180 -16.19 13.75 -5.45
N TYR A 181 -17.38 14.22 -5.84
CA TYR A 181 -17.65 15.56 -6.34
C TYR A 181 -18.57 16.39 -5.43
N GLU A 182 -19.16 15.77 -4.41
CA GLU A 182 -20.14 16.39 -3.49
C GLU A 182 -19.53 16.87 -2.16
N ALA A 183 -18.19 17.01 -2.08
CA ALA A 183 -17.46 17.43 -0.88
C ALA A 183 -17.20 18.94 -0.80
#